data_AF-A0A6C0HMR2-F1
#
_entry.id   AF-A0A6C0HMR2-F1
#
_cell.length_a   1.000
_cell.length_b   1.000
_cell.length_c   1.000
_cell.angle_alpha   90.00
_cell.angle_beta   90.00
_cell.angle_gamma   90.00
#
_symmetry.space_group_name_H-M   'P 1'
#
loop_
_entity.id
_entity.type
_entity.pdbx_description
1 polymer ?
#
loop_
_entity_poly.entity_id
_entity_poly.type
_entity_poly.pdbx_seq_one_letter_code
_entity_poly.pdbx_strand_id
1 'polypeptide(L)'
;MALQDWLIINSNKLTKDGSIILIVACIIYLTILSFLVKDLNFPISHPIIFTIETIICSFGIGLLTFLMAYNRNNLNNTTPIAFLLVSLKFGIIHILLQFSGFYSYIYNI
;
A
#
# COMPACT_ATOMS: atom_id res chain seq x y z
N MET A 1 30.97 5.31 -23.17
CA MET A 1 29.93 4.28 -22.93
C MET A 1 29.98 3.80 -21.48
N ALA A 2 31.09 3.24 -20.98
CA ALA A 2 31.19 2.69 -19.62
C ALA A 2 30.80 3.62 -18.44
N LEU A 3 31.08 4.93 -18.50
CA LEU A 3 30.73 5.88 -17.43
C LEU A 3 29.21 6.13 -17.33
N GLN A 4 28.52 6.21 -18.47
CA GLN A 4 27.08 6.47 -18.51
C GLN A 4 26.30 5.27 -17.97
N ASP A 5 26.70 4.05 -18.34
CA ASP A 5 26.09 2.82 -17.84
C ASP A 5 26.32 2.67 -16.33
N TRP A 6 27.52 3.00 -15.85
CA TRP A 6 27.84 3.00 -14.42
C TRP A 6 26.96 3.99 -13.62
N LEU A 7 26.78 5.21 -14.13
CA LEU A 7 25.92 6.22 -13.51
C LEU A 7 24.45 5.78 -13.45
N ILE A 8 23.93 5.20 -14.53
CA ILE A 8 22.55 4.72 -14.59
C ILE A 8 22.33 3.58 -13.58
N ILE A 9 23.24 2.60 -13.53
CA ILE A 9 23.13 1.45 -12.61
C ILE A 9 23.16 1.92 -11.15
N ASN A 10 24.10 2.78 -10.79
CA ASN A 10 24.22 3.26 -9.42
C ASN A 10 23.08 4.20 -9.00
N SER A 11 22.60 5.06 -9.90
CA SER A 11 21.44 5.91 -9.64
C SER A 11 20.17 5.09 -9.41
N ASN A 12 19.93 4.06 -10.24
CA ASN A 12 18.80 3.16 -10.09
C ASN A 12 18.87 2.36 -8.78
N LYS A 13 20.07 1.94 -8.38
CA LYS A 13 20.27 1.25 -7.10
C LYS A 13 19.96 2.17 -5.92
N LEU A 14 20.51 3.39 -5.92
CA LEU A 14 20.29 4.37 -4.85
C LEU A 14 18.82 4.76 -4.71
N THR A 15 18.13 5.02 -5.82
CA THR A 15 16.71 5.39 -5.82
C THR A 15 15.82 4.24 -5.34
N LYS A 16 16.12 3.01 -5.76
CA LYS A 16 15.44 1.81 -5.26
C LYS A 16 15.65 1.62 -3.76
N ASP A 17 16.89 1.66 -3.28
CA ASP A 17 17.18 1.42 -1.86
C ASP A 17 16.61 2.54 -0.97
N GLY A 18 16.74 3.79 -1.41
CA GLY A 18 16.18 4.95 -0.71
C GLY A 18 14.65 4.90 -0.62
N SER A 19 13.95 4.52 -1.70
CA SER A 19 12.49 4.37 -1.68
C SER A 19 12.04 3.23 -0.77
N ILE A 20 12.75 2.10 -0.73
CA ILE A 20 12.46 0.99 0.18
C ILE A 20 12.59 1.45 1.64
N ILE A 21 13.69 2.12 2.00
CA ILE A 21 13.92 2.62 3.36
C ILE A 21 12.80 3.59 3.78
N LEU A 22 12.44 4.52 2.89
CA LEU A 22 11.40 5.50 3.17
C LEU A 22 10.02 4.84 3.38
N ILE A 23 9.65 3.87 2.53
CA ILE A 23 8.40 3.12 2.67
C ILE A 23 8.38 2.36 4.02
N VAL A 24 9.48 1.69 4.37
CA VAL A 24 9.58 0.95 5.64
C VAL A 24 9.46 1.89 6.84
N ALA A 25 10.15 3.03 6.82
CA ALA A 25 10.07 4.03 7.88
C ALA A 25 8.64 4.59 8.04
N CYS A 26 7.95 4.89 6.93
CA CYS A 26 6.56 5.31 6.95
C CYS A 26 5.62 4.25 7.55
N ILE A 27 5.79 2.98 7.19
CA ILE A 27 4.97 1.89 7.74
C ILE A 27 5.19 1.74 9.25
N ILE A 28 6.44 1.81 9.72
CA ILE A 28 6.77 1.76 11.15
C ILE A 28 6.11 2.93 11.88
N TYR A 29 6.25 4.14 11.35
CA TYR A 29 5.66 5.34 11.92
C TYR A 29 4.12 5.24 12.00
N LEU A 30 3.47 4.82 10.92
CA LEU A 30 2.02 4.61 10.89
C LEU A 30 1.57 3.54 11.87
N THR A 31 2.35 2.47 12.02
CA THR A 31 2.07 1.41 12.99
C THR A 31 2.12 1.98 14.41
N ILE A 32 3.17 2.74 14.76
CA ILE A 32 3.28 3.39 16.06
C ILE A 32 2.09 4.34 16.30
N LEU A 33 1.74 5.19 15.33
CA LEU A 33 0.58 6.08 15.46
C LEU A 33 -0.74 5.31 15.62
N SER A 34 -0.94 4.23 14.86
CA SER A 34 -2.14 3.40 14.98
C SER A 34 -2.30 2.78 16.38
N PHE A 35 -1.19 2.47 17.05
CA PHE A 35 -1.20 1.99 18.43
C PHE A 35 -1.34 3.12 19.47
N LEU A 36 -0.91 4.34 19.17
CA LEU A 36 -0.99 5.47 20.10
C LEU A 36 -2.37 6.15 20.08
N VAL A 37 -2.87 6.46 18.88
CA VAL A 37 -4.14 7.17 18.68
C VAL A 37 -5.32 6.23 18.84
N LYS A 38 -5.24 5.03 18.24
CA LYS A 38 -6.30 4.01 18.24
C LYS A 38 -7.66 4.60 17.89
N ASP A 39 -7.74 5.27 16.76
CA ASP A 39 -9.02 5.81 16.32
C ASP A 39 -9.93 4.68 15.83
N LEU A 40 -10.89 4.31 16.67
CA LEU A 40 -11.86 3.26 16.42
C LEU A 40 -13.28 3.81 16.25
N ASN A 41 -13.47 5.12 16.32
CA ASN A 41 -14.81 5.71 16.33
C ASN A 41 -15.57 5.40 15.04
N PHE A 42 -14.92 5.59 13.90
CA PHE A 42 -15.51 5.29 12.58
C PHE A 42 -15.79 3.79 12.36
N PRO A 43 -14.82 2.86 12.52
CA PRO A 43 -15.07 1.43 12.29
C PRO A 43 -16.09 0.83 13.28
N ILE A 44 -16.21 1.37 14.49
CA ILE A 44 -17.23 0.93 15.45
C ILE A 44 -18.62 1.47 15.06
N SER A 45 -18.72 2.73 14.64
CA SER A 45 -20.00 3.36 14.29
C SER A 45 -20.54 2.88 12.93
N HIS A 46 -19.66 2.61 11.96
CA HIS A 46 -20.02 2.25 10.59
C HIS A 46 -19.25 1.01 10.10
N PRO A 47 -19.41 -0.16 10.74
CA PRO A 47 -18.60 -1.35 10.46
C PRO A 47 -18.76 -1.88 9.02
N ILE A 48 -19.97 -1.76 8.45
CA ILE A 48 -20.25 -2.21 7.08
C ILE A 48 -19.53 -1.31 6.07
N ILE A 49 -19.61 0.01 6.26
CA ILE A 49 -18.95 0.99 5.37
C ILE A 49 -17.44 0.79 5.42
N PHE A 50 -16.88 0.68 6.63
CA PHE A 50 -15.46 0.39 6.84
C PHE A 50 -15.02 -0.90 6.14
N THR A 51 -15.82 -1.97 6.22
CA THR A 51 -15.50 -3.24 5.56
C THR A 51 -15.50 -3.09 4.03
N ILE A 52 -16.50 -2.39 3.48
CA ILE A 52 -16.60 -2.15 2.03
C ILE A 52 -15.42 -1.29 1.56
N GLU A 53 -15.10 -0.20 2.27
CA GLU A 53 -13.95 0.65 1.96
C GLU A 53 -12.65 -0.14 2.02
N THR A 54 -12.46 -0.96 3.05
CA THR A 54 -11.27 -1.82 3.18
C THR A 54 -11.16 -2.81 2.01
N ILE A 55 -12.27 -3.43 1.60
CA ILE A 55 -12.29 -4.33 0.44
C ILE A 55 -11.96 -3.58 -0.84
N ILE A 56 -12.56 -2.41 -1.08
CA ILE A 56 -12.34 -1.61 -2.29
C ILE A 56 -10.89 -1.12 -2.34
N CYS A 57 -10.34 -0.61 -1.24
CA CYS A 57 -8.96 -0.13 -1.18
C CYS A 57 -7.95 -1.28 -1.32
N SER A 58 -8.20 -2.44 -0.72
CA SER A 58 -7.33 -3.61 -0.86
C SER A 58 -7.42 -4.21 -2.27
N PHE A 59 -8.61 -4.62 -2.71
CA PHE A 59 -8.78 -5.31 -3.99
C PHE A 59 -8.65 -4.38 -5.18
N GLY A 60 -9.04 -3.12 -5.08
CA GLY A 60 -9.02 -2.18 -6.20
C GLY A 60 -7.61 -1.97 -6.76
N ILE A 61 -6.61 -1.86 -5.89
CA ILE A 61 -5.21 -1.68 -6.32
C ILE A 61 -4.64 -2.99 -6.86
N GLY A 62 -4.95 -4.12 -6.22
CA GLY A 62 -4.62 -5.44 -6.78
C GLY A 62 -5.21 -5.62 -8.18
N LEU A 63 -6.48 -5.26 -8.37
CA LEU A 63 -7.19 -5.42 -9.64
C LEU A 63 -6.49 -4.67 -10.77
N LEU A 64 -5.99 -3.47 -10.50
CA LEU A 64 -5.20 -2.70 -11.48
C LEU A 64 -3.98 -3.48 -11.96
N THR A 65 -3.22 -4.08 -11.04
CA THR A 65 -2.05 -4.90 -11.40
C THR A 65 -2.43 -6.16 -12.18
N PHE A 66 -3.56 -6.78 -11.85
CA PHE A 66 -4.09 -7.92 -12.58
C PHE A 66 -4.52 -7.54 -14.01
N LEU A 67 -5.23 -6.42 -14.17
CA LEU A 67 -5.64 -5.89 -15.47
C LEU A 67 -4.43 -5.52 -16.34
N MET A 68 -3.36 -4.97 -15.75
CA MET A 68 -2.12 -4.71 -16.48
C MET A 68 -1.48 -6.00 -16.99
N ALA A 69 -1.48 -7.07 -16.19
CA ALA A 69 -0.96 -8.38 -16.61
C ALA A 69 -1.83 -9.02 -17.71
N TYR A 70 -3.15 -8.89 -17.59
CA TYR A 70 -4.13 -9.32 -18.60
C TYR A 70 -3.89 -8.62 -19.94
N ASN A 71 -3.82 -7.28 -19.95
CA ASN A 71 -3.62 -6.50 -21.17
C ASN A 71 -2.26 -6.76 -21.85
N ARG A 72 -1.27 -7.26 -21.10
CA ARG A 72 0.05 -7.64 -21.62
C ARG A 72 0.12 -9.12 -22.04
N ASN A 73 -0.99 -9.86 -22.00
CA ASN A 73 -1.06 -11.30 -22.27
C ASN A 73 -0.04 -12.11 -21.44
N ASN A 74 0.27 -11.65 -20.22
CA ASN A 74 1.24 -12.27 -19.32
C ASN A 74 0.55 -12.78 -18.06
N LEU A 75 -0.65 -13.35 -18.21
CA LEU A 75 -1.31 -14.06 -17.12
C LEU A 75 -0.65 -15.42 -16.96
N ASN A 76 0.04 -15.57 -15.83
CA ASN A 76 0.66 -16.82 -15.41
C ASN A 76 0.13 -17.23 -14.03
N ASN A 77 0.54 -18.40 -13.55
CA ASN A 77 0.14 -18.90 -12.23
C ASN A 77 0.63 -18.02 -11.07
N THR A 78 1.61 -17.14 -11.31
CA THR A 78 2.11 -16.21 -10.29
C THR A 78 1.30 -14.92 -10.19
N THR A 79 0.55 -14.54 -11.22
CA THR A 79 -0.21 -13.28 -11.21
C THR A 79 -1.38 -13.26 -10.21
N PRO A 80 -2.17 -14.33 -10.00
CA PRO A 80 -3.14 -14.37 -8.89
C PRO A 80 -2.48 -14.22 -7.51
N ILE A 81 -1.29 -14.80 -7.33
CA ILE A 81 -0.52 -14.67 -6.07
C ILE A 81 -0.04 -13.22 -5.90
N ALA A 82 0.49 -12.61 -6.95
CA ALA A 82 0.91 -11.22 -6.95
C ALA A 82 -0.26 -10.27 -6.67
N PHE A 83 -1.42 -10.51 -7.28
CA PHE A 83 -2.68 -9.80 -7.01
C PHE A 83 -3.02 -9.87 -5.52
N LEU A 84 -3.09 -11.07 -4.94
CA LEU A 84 -3.41 -11.26 -3.52
C LEU A 84 -2.40 -10.56 -2.59
N LEU A 85 -1.11 -10.65 -2.91
CA LEU A 85 -0.05 -9.99 -2.14
C LEU A 85 -0.17 -8.47 -2.18
N VAL A 86 -0.47 -7.89 -3.33
CA VAL A 86 -0.68 -6.44 -3.48
C VAL A 86 -1.93 -6.03 -2.71
N SER A 87 -3.04 -6.75 -2.88
CA SER A 87 -4.29 -6.45 -2.19
C SER A 87 -4.14 -6.49 -0.67
N LEU A 88 -3.48 -7.52 -0.15
CA LEU A 88 -3.23 -7.67 1.28
C LEU A 88 -2.36 -6.52 1.82
N LYS A 89 -1.29 -6.14 1.11
CA LYS A 89 -0.42 -5.03 1.53
C LYS A 89 -1.19 -3.71 1.62
N PHE A 90 -2.00 -3.40 0.62
CA PHE A 90 -2.80 -2.17 0.62
C PHE A 90 -3.94 -2.21 1.64
N GLY A 91 -4.54 -3.38 1.89
CA GLY A 91 -5.49 -3.56 2.98
C GLY A 91 -4.88 -3.26 4.35
N ILE A 92 -3.69 -3.80 4.64
CA ILE A 92 -2.98 -3.50 5.89
C ILE A 92 -2.69 -2.00 6.02
N ILE A 93 -2.18 -1.37 4.96
CA ILE A 93 -1.89 0.07 4.96
C ILE A 93 -3.17 0.88 5.23
N HIS A 94 -4.28 0.53 4.59
CA HIS A 94 -5.55 1.22 4.79
C HIS A 94 -6.06 1.10 6.24
N ILE A 95 -5.98 -0.10 6.83
CA ILE A 95 -6.33 -0.31 8.24
C ILE A 95 -5.43 0.51 9.17
N LEU A 96 -4.11 0.52 8.92
CA LEU A 96 -3.16 1.32 9.70
C LEU A 96 -3.48 2.81 9.61
N LEU A 97 -3.82 3.31 8.42
CA LEU A 97 -4.24 4.70 8.23
C LEU A 97 -5.52 5.01 9.01
N GLN A 98 -6.53 4.14 8.94
CA GLN A 98 -7.77 4.31 9.69
C GLN A 98 -7.49 4.41 11.20
N PHE A 99 -6.75 3.46 11.75
CA PHE A 99 -6.51 3.40 13.20
C PHE A 99 -5.51 4.45 13.70
N SER A 100 -4.67 5.00 12.82
CA SER A 100 -3.81 6.14 13.14
C SER A 100 -4.56 7.45 13.33
N GLY A 101 -5.88 7.49 13.08
CA GLY A 101 -6.67 8.71 13.12
C GLY A 101 -6.38 9.66 11.95
N PHE A 102 -5.66 9.19 10.92
CA PHE A 102 -5.30 10.00 9.75
C PHE A 102 -6.54 10.53 9.03
N TYR A 103 -7.54 9.67 8.81
CA TYR A 103 -8.78 10.08 8.14
C TYR A 103 -9.63 11.00 9.01
N SER A 104 -9.71 10.75 10.31
CA SER A 104 -10.40 11.64 11.25
C SER A 104 -9.75 13.01 11.33
N TYR A 105 -8.41 13.07 11.28
CA TYR A 105 -7.68 14.33 11.20
C TYR A 105 -7.94 15.10 9.89
N ILE A 106 -7.93 14.41 8.74
CA ILE A 106 -8.14 15.05 7.43
C ILE A 106 -9.57 15.51 7.24
N TYR A 107 -10.53 14.66 7.62
CA TYR A 107 -11.94 14.89 7.33
C TYR A 107 -12.71 15.51 8.50
N ASN A 108 -12.07 15.77 9.65
CA ASN A 108 -12.69 16.25 10.88
C ASN A 108 -13.91 15.41 11.29
N ILE A 109 -13.76 14.08 11.23
CA ILE A 109 -14.78 13.08 11.60
C ILE A 109 -14.35 12.43 12.91
#